data_AF-K9V7H7-F1
#
_entry.id   AF-K9V7H7-F1
#
_cell.length_a   1.000
_cell.length_b   1.000
_cell.length_c   1.000
_cell.angle_alpha   90.00
_cell.angle_beta   90.00
_cell.angle_gamma   90.00
#
_symmetry.space_group_name_H-M   'P 1'
#
loop_
_entity.id
_entity.type
_entity.pdbx_description
1 polymer ?
#
loop_
_entity_poly.entity_id
_entity_poly.type
_entity_poly.pdbx_seq_one_letter_code
_entity_poly.pdbx_strand_id
1 'polypeptide(L)'
;MIRNRWKLIGYSWLAMKTWVKIWLFWLNLVLLNSVFFLDEPLGQYTLLSLPPTIILLVLIAYRYSGLVRLLGIGHLIPWIPLLTYAELRLLTNWVGSKILFINSPYLYLWAVALVLSLTICLVFDVFDIIRWYRGERYVLGTKAAFLAGASKLSRHLESH
;
A
#
# COMPACT_ATOMS: atom_id res chain seq x y z
N MET A 1 -0.75 32.21 -8.48
CA MET A 1 -0.55 31.09 -9.41
C MET A 1 -1.10 29.82 -8.76
N ILE A 2 -2.21 29.27 -9.26
CA ILE A 2 -2.83 28.07 -8.67
C ILE A 2 -1.88 26.89 -8.90
N ARG A 3 -1.31 26.34 -7.81
CA ARG A 3 -0.36 25.23 -7.86
C ARG A 3 -1.09 23.97 -8.32
N ASN A 4 -0.61 23.35 -9.40
CA ASN A 4 -1.16 22.07 -9.85
C ASN A 4 -0.69 20.95 -8.90
N ARG A 5 -1.52 20.62 -7.91
CA ARG A 5 -1.23 19.61 -6.88
C ARG A 5 -0.91 18.24 -7.47
N TRP A 6 -1.51 17.88 -8.59
CA TRP A 6 -1.25 16.61 -9.27
C TRP A 6 0.20 16.49 -9.75
N LYS A 7 0.78 17.59 -10.26
CA LYS A 7 2.21 17.60 -10.63
C LYS A 7 3.11 17.39 -9.42
N LEU A 8 2.80 18.03 -8.29
CA LEU A 8 3.57 17.89 -7.06
C LEU A 8 3.53 16.46 -6.50
N ILE A 9 2.36 15.82 -6.54
CA ILE A 9 2.21 14.40 -6.20
C ILE A 9 3.05 13.53 -7.12
N GLY A 10 3.02 13.78 -8.44
CA GLY A 10 3.85 13.07 -9.42
C GLY A 10 5.34 13.20 -9.11
N TYR A 11 5.82 14.41 -8.81
CA TYR A 11 7.22 14.63 -8.43
C TYR A 11 7.60 13.94 -7.11
N SER A 12 6.69 13.91 -6.14
CA SER A 12 6.88 13.20 -4.87
C SER A 12 6.97 11.69 -5.07
N TRP A 13 6.13 11.12 -5.94
CA TRP A 13 6.21 9.71 -6.34
C TRP A 13 7.52 9.38 -7.05
N LEU A 14 7.96 10.25 -7.98
CA LEU A 14 9.22 10.07 -8.69
C LEU A 14 10.44 10.09 -7.75
N ALA A 15 10.35 10.82 -6.63
CA ALA A 15 11.40 10.92 -5.63
C ALA A 15 11.55 9.67 -4.72
N MET A 16 10.61 8.72 -4.77
CA MET A 16 10.74 7.48 -4.00
C MET A 16 12.00 6.70 -4.36
N LYS A 17 12.55 5.97 -3.37
CA LYS A 17 13.68 5.06 -3.60
C LYS A 17 13.30 3.99 -4.61
N THR A 18 14.26 3.57 -5.45
CA THR A 18 13.98 2.62 -6.53
C THR A 18 13.44 1.30 -6.01
N TRP A 19 14.01 0.78 -4.91
CA TRP A 19 13.54 -0.47 -4.30
C TRP A 19 12.08 -0.38 -3.81
N VAL A 20 11.63 0.79 -3.33
CA VAL A 20 10.23 1.02 -2.93
C VAL A 20 9.33 0.90 -4.15
N LYS A 21 9.72 1.46 -5.30
CA LYS A 21 8.94 1.36 -6.54
C LYS A 21 8.83 -0.09 -7.04
N ILE A 22 9.93 -0.85 -6.96
CA ILE A 22 9.94 -2.29 -7.31
C ILE A 22 8.98 -3.05 -6.39
N TRP A 23 9.05 -2.79 -5.08
CA TRP A 23 8.13 -3.38 -4.11
C TRP A 23 6.66 -3.04 -4.39
N LEU A 24 6.35 -1.77 -4.67
CA LEU A 24 4.99 -1.35 -5.00
C LEU A 24 4.49 -2.00 -6.29
N PHE A 25 5.36 -2.20 -7.29
CA PHE A 25 4.99 -2.92 -8.51
C PHE A 25 4.65 -4.38 -8.21
N TRP A 26 5.48 -5.08 -7.43
CA TRP A 26 5.19 -6.43 -6.96
C TRP A 26 3.85 -6.50 -6.19
N LEU A 27 3.65 -5.60 -5.24
CA LEU A 27 2.43 -5.56 -4.43
C LEU A 27 1.17 -5.37 -5.29
N ASN A 28 1.23 -4.47 -6.27
CA ASN A 28 0.13 -4.27 -7.22
C ASN A 28 -0.11 -5.52 -8.09
N LEU A 29 0.95 -6.22 -8.52
CA LEU A 29 0.81 -7.47 -9.25
C LEU A 29 0.08 -8.52 -8.41
N VAL A 30 0.47 -8.71 -7.15
CA VAL A 30 -0.16 -9.69 -6.24
C VAL A 30 -1.64 -9.36 -6.01
N LEU A 31 -1.94 -8.08 -5.73
CA LEU A 31 -3.31 -7.61 -5.51
C LEU A 31 -4.17 -7.75 -6.76
N LEU A 32 -3.69 -7.30 -7.92
CA LEU A 32 -4.43 -7.37 -9.18
C LEU A 32 -4.56 -8.80 -9.71
N ASN A 33 -3.70 -9.73 -9.30
CA ASN A 33 -3.86 -11.15 -9.63
C ASN A 33 -5.17 -11.73 -9.07
N SER A 34 -5.83 -11.04 -8.12
CA SER A 34 -7.16 -11.43 -7.62
C SER A 34 -8.23 -11.55 -8.71
N VAL A 35 -8.05 -10.91 -9.87
CA VAL A 35 -8.96 -11.02 -11.02
C VAL A 35 -9.02 -12.45 -11.60
N PHE A 36 -8.00 -13.27 -11.36
CA PHE A 36 -8.01 -14.69 -11.76
C PHE A 36 -8.75 -15.58 -10.76
N PHE A 37 -9.17 -15.03 -9.62
CA PHE A 37 -9.83 -15.74 -8.52
C PHE A 37 -11.19 -15.11 -8.18
N LEU A 38 -11.91 -14.55 -9.17
CA LEU A 38 -13.19 -13.90 -8.93
C LEU A 38 -14.31 -14.85 -8.51
N ASP A 39 -14.17 -16.16 -8.78
CA ASP A 39 -15.09 -17.18 -8.26
C ASP A 39 -14.85 -17.49 -6.77
N GLU A 40 -13.76 -16.99 -6.20
CA GLU A 40 -13.40 -17.16 -4.80
C GLU A 40 -13.66 -15.88 -4.00
N PRO A 41 -14.33 -15.97 -2.83
CA PRO A 41 -14.55 -14.79 -1.98
C PRO A 41 -13.27 -14.03 -1.61
N LEU A 42 -12.14 -14.74 -1.47
CA LEU A 42 -10.85 -14.09 -1.19
C LEU A 42 -10.39 -13.20 -2.36
N GLY A 43 -10.58 -13.65 -3.61
CA GLY A 43 -10.27 -12.83 -4.79
C GLY A 43 -11.18 -11.61 -4.89
N GLN A 44 -12.47 -11.80 -4.64
CA GLN A 44 -13.47 -10.71 -4.61
C GLN A 44 -13.14 -9.66 -3.54
N TYR A 45 -12.86 -10.08 -2.29
CA TYR A 45 -12.53 -9.16 -1.20
C TYR A 45 -11.20 -8.45 -1.41
N THR A 46 -10.22 -9.13 -2.03
CA THR A 46 -8.96 -8.49 -2.43
C THR A 46 -9.23 -7.35 -3.42
N LEU A 47 -10.04 -7.59 -4.45
CA LEU A 47 -10.39 -6.56 -5.44
C LEU A 47 -11.21 -5.41 -4.81
N LEU A 48 -12.18 -5.75 -3.96
CA LEU A 48 -13.03 -4.78 -3.24
C LEU A 48 -12.23 -3.91 -2.24
N SER A 49 -11.05 -4.36 -1.80
CA SER A 49 -10.18 -3.56 -0.94
C SER A 49 -9.48 -2.41 -1.70
N LEU A 50 -9.34 -2.50 -3.03
CA LEU A 50 -8.57 -1.52 -3.81
C LEU A 50 -9.26 -0.15 -3.90
N PRO A 51 -10.56 -0.01 -4.22
CA PRO A 51 -11.22 1.29 -4.28
C PRO A 51 -11.09 2.13 -3.00
N PRO A 52 -11.42 1.63 -1.79
CA PRO A 52 -11.26 2.42 -0.57
C PRO A 52 -9.79 2.78 -0.31
N THR A 53 -8.84 1.88 -0.62
CA THR A 53 -7.41 2.17 -0.53
C THR A 53 -7.04 3.36 -1.41
N ILE A 54 -7.37 3.30 -2.70
CA ILE A 54 -7.04 4.35 -3.68
C ILE A 54 -7.66 5.68 -3.27
N ILE A 55 -8.93 5.69 -2.86
CA ILE A 55 -9.63 6.89 -2.41
C ILE A 55 -8.90 7.54 -1.23
N LEU A 56 -8.56 6.76 -0.20
CA LEU A 56 -7.85 7.29 0.97
C LEU A 56 -6.47 7.84 0.62
N LEU A 57 -5.69 7.10 -0.18
CA LEU A 57 -4.36 7.52 -0.62
C LEU A 57 -4.44 8.83 -1.43
N VAL A 58 -5.38 8.94 -2.36
CA VAL A 58 -5.57 10.15 -3.18
C VAL A 58 -5.98 11.33 -2.32
N LEU A 59 -6.94 11.16 -1.40
CA LEU A 59 -7.39 12.23 -0.51
C LEU A 59 -6.24 12.77 0.34
N ILE A 60 -5.44 11.89 0.93
CA ILE A 60 -4.28 12.27 1.75
C ILE A 60 -3.23 12.95 0.87
N ALA A 61 -2.81 12.33 -0.23
CA ALA A 61 -1.80 12.91 -1.12
C ALA A 61 -2.22 14.29 -1.66
N TYR A 62 -3.50 14.46 -1.99
CA TYR A 62 -4.06 15.74 -2.43
C TYR A 62 -4.11 16.79 -1.32
N ARG A 63 -4.41 16.39 -0.08
CA ARG A 63 -4.43 17.26 1.10
C ARG A 63 -3.04 17.80 1.45
N TYR A 64 -2.00 16.99 1.24
CA TYR A 64 -0.60 17.35 1.55
C TYR A 64 0.21 17.76 0.30
N SER A 65 -0.40 17.75 -0.88
CA SER A 65 0.26 18.05 -2.17
C SER A 65 1.49 17.16 -2.44
N GLY A 66 1.45 15.91 -2.00
CA GLY A 66 2.53 14.94 -2.19
C GLY A 66 2.43 13.75 -1.25
N LEU A 67 3.39 12.83 -1.35
CA LEU A 67 3.41 11.63 -0.55
C LEU A 67 3.98 11.93 0.83
N VAL A 68 3.25 11.55 1.87
CA VAL A 68 3.60 11.72 3.29
C VAL A 68 3.44 10.41 4.03
N ARG A 69 4.09 10.27 5.19
CA ARG A 69 3.99 9.03 6.00
C ARG A 69 2.57 8.70 6.46
N LEU A 70 1.68 9.69 6.57
CA LEU A 70 0.27 9.45 6.89
C LEU A 70 -0.43 8.55 5.86
N LEU A 71 0.09 8.43 4.62
CA LEU A 71 -0.49 7.57 3.59
C LEU A 71 -0.66 6.12 4.05
N GLY A 72 0.15 5.63 4.99
CA GLY A 72 0.02 4.28 5.52
C GLY A 72 -1.36 3.97 6.10
N ILE A 73 -2.09 4.99 6.60
CA ILE A 73 -3.45 4.78 7.13
C ILE A 73 -4.44 4.37 6.03
N GLY A 74 -4.18 4.79 4.78
CA GLY A 74 -4.97 4.43 3.62
C GLY A 74 -4.88 2.95 3.28
N HIS A 75 -3.80 2.28 3.69
CA HIS A 75 -3.65 0.83 3.59
C HIS A 75 -4.22 0.11 4.82
N LEU A 76 -3.93 0.60 6.04
CA LEU A 76 -4.35 -0.09 7.26
C LEU A 76 -5.86 -0.35 7.32
N ILE A 77 -6.68 0.64 6.98
CA ILE A 77 -8.14 0.56 7.07
C ILE A 77 -8.71 -0.59 6.21
N PRO A 78 -8.45 -0.64 4.89
CA PRO A 78 -8.98 -1.71 4.04
C PRO A 78 -8.23 -3.04 4.16
N TRP A 79 -6.92 -3.01 4.44
CA TRP A 79 -6.10 -4.23 4.33
C TRP A 79 -5.96 -5.00 5.63
N ILE A 80 -6.16 -4.40 6.82
CA ILE A 80 -6.20 -5.18 8.07
C ILE A 80 -7.35 -6.21 8.04
N PRO A 81 -8.61 -5.84 7.70
CA PRO A 81 -9.69 -6.81 7.54
C PRO A 81 -9.40 -7.86 6.47
N LEU A 82 -8.82 -7.45 5.33
CA LEU A 82 -8.46 -8.37 4.25
C LEU A 82 -7.39 -9.38 4.68
N LEU A 83 -6.31 -8.91 5.33
CA LEU A 83 -5.24 -9.78 5.84
C LEU A 83 -5.81 -10.78 6.85
N THR A 84 -6.61 -10.29 7.80
CA THR A 84 -7.27 -11.15 8.80
C THR A 84 -8.13 -12.22 8.13
N TYR A 85 -8.93 -11.84 7.14
CA TYR A 85 -9.76 -12.79 6.39
C TYR A 85 -8.91 -13.83 5.64
N ALA A 86 -7.85 -13.39 4.97
CA ALA A 86 -6.95 -14.26 4.22
C ALA A 86 -6.22 -15.26 5.13
N GLU A 87 -5.72 -14.80 6.28
CA GLU A 87 -5.10 -15.66 7.31
C GLU A 87 -6.10 -16.67 7.85
N LEU A 88 -7.33 -16.24 8.18
CA LEU A 88 -8.36 -17.16 8.65
C LEU A 88 -8.73 -18.22 7.61
N ARG A 89 -8.80 -17.87 6.32
CA ARG A 89 -8.99 -18.82 5.21
C ARG A 89 -7.81 -19.77 5.01
N LEU A 90 -6.58 -19.37 5.33
CA LEU A 90 -5.40 -20.23 5.22
C LEU A 90 -5.19 -21.13 6.45
N LEU A 91 -5.62 -20.69 7.63
CA LEU A 91 -5.30 -21.36 8.90
C LEU A 91 -6.48 -22.16 9.45
N THR A 92 -7.72 -21.70 9.22
CA THR A 92 -8.94 -22.20 9.88
C THR A 92 -10.07 -22.45 8.87
N ASN A 93 -11.23 -22.93 9.36
CA ASN A 93 -12.48 -23.04 8.60
C ASN A 93 -13.55 -22.02 9.06
N TRP A 94 -13.18 -20.99 9.83
CA TRP A 94 -14.14 -20.11 10.50
C TRP A 94 -14.91 -19.18 9.56
N VAL A 95 -14.29 -18.79 8.45
CA VAL A 95 -14.83 -17.81 7.49
C VAL A 95 -15.02 -18.40 6.09
N GLY A 96 -15.21 -19.73 6.05
CA GLY A 96 -15.32 -20.55 4.84
C GLY A 96 -14.33 -21.70 4.84
N SER A 97 -14.40 -22.56 3.81
CA SER A 97 -13.49 -23.70 3.66
C SER A 97 -12.03 -23.24 3.63
N LYS A 98 -11.20 -23.93 4.42
CA LYS A 98 -9.75 -23.72 4.47
C LYS A 98 -9.15 -23.94 3.09
N ILE A 99 -8.33 -22.99 2.66
CA ILE A 99 -7.57 -23.08 1.41
C ILE A 99 -6.39 -24.01 1.65
N LEU A 100 -6.40 -25.16 0.98
CA LEU A 100 -5.36 -26.17 1.08
C LEU A 100 -4.69 -26.36 -0.27
N PHE A 101 -3.36 -26.53 -0.26
CA PHE A 101 -2.57 -26.75 -1.45
C PHE A 101 -3.06 -27.95 -2.30
N ILE A 102 -3.47 -29.04 -1.64
CA ILE A 102 -3.92 -30.26 -2.31
C ILE A 102 -5.22 -30.06 -3.12
N ASN A 103 -6.08 -29.14 -2.69
CA ASN A 103 -7.38 -28.88 -3.34
C ASN A 103 -7.25 -27.81 -4.42
N SER A 104 -6.51 -26.73 -4.13
CA SER A 104 -6.43 -25.54 -4.98
C SER A 104 -5.02 -24.94 -4.94
N PRO A 105 -4.02 -25.54 -5.62
CA PRO A 105 -2.61 -25.15 -5.46
C PRO A 105 -2.35 -23.70 -5.89
N TYR A 106 -2.96 -23.23 -6.98
CA TYR A 106 -2.78 -21.85 -7.46
C TYR A 106 -3.37 -20.82 -6.50
N LEU A 107 -4.61 -21.05 -6.03
CA LEU A 107 -5.26 -20.20 -5.02
C LEU A 107 -4.45 -20.17 -3.73
N TYR A 108 -3.93 -21.32 -3.28
CA TYR A 108 -3.11 -21.43 -2.08
C TYR A 108 -1.81 -20.62 -2.22
N LEU A 109 -1.06 -20.81 -3.31
CA LEU A 109 0.20 -20.09 -3.53
C LEU A 109 -0.02 -18.57 -3.63
N TRP A 110 -1.07 -18.15 -4.34
CA TRP A 110 -1.42 -16.75 -4.41
C TRP A 110 -1.87 -16.18 -3.06
N ALA A 111 -2.70 -16.91 -2.30
CA ALA A 111 -3.14 -16.48 -0.96
C ALA A 111 -1.97 -16.34 0.02
N VAL A 112 -0.99 -17.25 -0.03
CA VAL A 112 0.26 -17.14 0.75
C VAL A 112 1.05 -15.90 0.32
N ALA A 113 1.23 -15.67 -0.98
CA ALA A 113 1.91 -14.48 -1.49
C ALA A 113 1.19 -13.18 -1.09
N LEU A 114 -0.14 -13.17 -1.11
CA LEU A 114 -0.98 -12.08 -0.66
C LEU A 114 -0.76 -11.79 0.83
N VAL A 115 -0.88 -12.80 1.69
CA VAL A 115 -0.71 -12.66 3.15
C VAL A 115 0.69 -12.15 3.49
N LEU A 116 1.73 -12.71 2.89
CA LEU A 116 3.11 -12.25 3.11
C LEU A 116 3.31 -10.80 2.66
N SER A 117 2.80 -10.45 1.47
CA SER A 117 2.96 -9.11 0.91
C SER A 117 2.19 -8.05 1.70
N LEU A 118 0.94 -8.36 2.11
CA LEU A 118 0.14 -7.49 2.97
C LEU A 118 0.78 -7.32 4.34
N THR A 119 1.26 -8.40 4.96
CA THR A 119 1.92 -8.34 6.27
C THR A 119 3.14 -7.41 6.23
N ILE A 120 4.03 -7.60 5.25
CA ILE A 120 5.21 -6.75 5.09
C ILE A 120 4.81 -5.29 4.87
N CYS A 121 3.81 -5.03 4.02
CA CYS A 121 3.37 -3.67 3.76
C CYS A 121 2.77 -3.00 5.00
N LEU A 122 1.87 -3.70 5.70
CA LEU A 122 1.21 -3.16 6.89
C LEU A 122 2.19 -2.89 8.02
N VAL A 123 3.26 -3.69 8.16
CA VAL A 123 4.35 -3.40 9.09
C VAL A 123 5.01 -2.07 8.75
N PHE A 124 5.35 -1.82 7.47
CA PHE A 124 5.89 -0.54 7.04
C PHE A 124 4.91 0.62 7.25
N ASP A 125 3.62 0.41 6.96
CA ASP A 125 2.58 1.41 7.16
C ASP A 125 2.41 1.80 8.64
N VAL A 126 2.47 0.83 9.56
CA VAL A 126 2.46 1.09 11.00
C VAL A 126 3.68 1.92 11.41
N PHE A 127 4.88 1.56 10.95
CA PHE A 127 6.08 2.35 11.24
C PHE A 127 5.98 3.78 10.70
N ASP A 128 5.43 3.95 9.50
CA ASP A 128 5.22 5.25 8.89
C ASP A 128 4.24 6.11 9.71
N ILE A 129 3.13 5.53 10.14
CA ILE A 129 2.15 6.21 10.98
C ILE A 129 2.75 6.59 12.34
N ILE A 130 3.52 5.71 12.98
CA ILE A 130 4.19 6.02 14.25
C ILE A 130 5.14 7.20 14.08
N ARG A 131 5.98 7.19 13.04
CA ARG A 131 6.90 8.29 12.72
C ARG A 131 6.16 9.58 12.39
N TRP A 132 5.03 9.47 11.71
CA TRP A 132 4.11 10.59 11.53
C TRP A 132 3.66 11.10 12.90
N TYR A 133 3.03 10.32 13.78
CA TYR A 133 2.60 10.86 15.08
C TYR A 133 3.74 11.44 15.94
N ARG A 134 4.98 10.97 15.76
CA ARG A 134 6.20 11.55 16.38
C ARG A 134 6.71 12.86 15.76
N GLY A 135 6.03 13.40 14.76
CA GLY A 135 6.28 14.73 14.20
C GLY A 135 6.89 14.77 12.80
N GLU A 136 7.17 13.63 12.15
CA GLU A 136 7.69 13.63 10.78
C GLU A 136 6.58 14.05 9.80
N ARG A 137 6.60 15.31 9.34
CA ARG A 137 5.57 15.93 8.47
C ARG A 137 6.04 16.23 7.04
N TYR A 138 7.26 15.85 6.67
CA TYR A 138 7.80 16.18 5.35
C TYR A 138 7.11 15.41 4.22
N VAL A 139 7.06 16.04 3.05
CA VAL A 139 6.62 15.43 1.79
C VAL A 139 7.83 14.79 1.11
N LEU A 140 7.69 13.56 0.60
CA LEU A 140 8.78 12.88 -0.11
C LEU A 140 9.23 13.73 -1.31
N GLY A 141 10.54 13.82 -1.48
CA GLY A 141 11.19 14.64 -2.51
C GLY A 141 11.62 16.03 -2.04
N THR A 142 11.19 16.48 -0.86
CA THR A 142 11.67 17.73 -0.25
C THR A 142 13.07 17.57 0.37
N LYS A 143 13.77 18.68 0.60
CA LYS A 143 15.07 18.70 1.29
C LYS A 143 14.99 18.06 2.67
N ALA A 144 13.92 18.31 3.43
CA ALA A 144 13.70 17.70 4.74
C ALA A 144 13.59 16.17 4.65
N ALA A 145 12.84 15.65 3.66
CA ALA A 145 12.71 14.21 3.43
C ALA A 145 14.04 13.56 3.02
N PHE A 146 14.84 14.26 2.20
CA PHE A 146 16.16 13.81 1.79
C PHE A 146 17.15 13.76 2.98
N LEU A 147 17.21 14.82 3.79
CA LEU A 147 18.06 14.88 4.98
C LEU A 147 17.68 13.82 6.02
N ALA A 148 16.38 13.48 6.13
CA ALA A 148 15.90 12.39 6.97
C ALA A 148 16.10 10.99 6.35
N GLY A 149 16.72 10.89 5.17
CA GLY A 149 16.97 9.63 4.45
C GLY A 149 15.71 8.93 3.93
N ALA A 150 14.58 9.63 3.85
CA ALA A 150 13.29 9.05 3.49
C ALA A 150 13.08 8.90 1.98
N SER A 151 13.64 9.81 1.17
CA SER A 151 13.48 9.80 -0.28
C SER A 151 14.72 10.33 -0.99
N LYS A 152 14.75 10.21 -2.32
CA LYS A 152 15.65 11.02 -3.16
C LYS A 152 15.19 12.48 -3.12
N LEU A 153 16.08 13.39 -3.51
CA LEU A 153 15.77 14.80 -3.64
C LEU A 153 15.12 15.08 -5.00
N SER A 154 14.03 15.86 -5.02
CA SER A 154 13.36 16.28 -6.25
C SER A 154 13.64 17.74 -6.55
N ARG A 155 14.34 18.00 -7.67
CA ARG A 155 14.66 19.38 -8.12
C ARG A 155 13.42 20.25 -8.30
N HIS A 156 12.27 19.65 -8.59
CA HIS A 156 10.99 20.35 -8.79
C HIS A 156 10.26 20.69 -7.47
N LEU A 157 10.69 20.11 -6.34
CA LEU A 157 10.13 20.38 -5.01
C LEU A 157 11.06 21.24 -4.14
N GLU A 158 12.30 21.50 -4.58
CA GLU A 158 13.26 22.37 -3.89
C GLU A 158 13.03 23.87 -4.11
N SER A 159 12.45 24.24 -5.26
CA SER A 159 12.29 25.62 -5.69
C SER A 159 11.02 26.32 -5.16
N HIS A 160 10.28 25.71 -4.23
CA HIS A 160 8.87 26.05 -3.98
C HIS A 160 8.37 25.99 -2.53
#